data_AF-A0A464FSW2-F1
#
_entry.id   AF-A0A464FSW2-F1
#
_cell.length_a   1.000
_cell.length_b   1.000
_cell.length_c   1.000
_cell.angle_alpha   90.00
_cell.angle_beta   90.00
_cell.angle_gamma   90.00
#
_symmetry.space_group_name_H-M   'P 1'
#
loop_
_entity.id
_entity.type
_entity.pdbx_description
1 polymer ?
#
loop_
_entity_poly.entity_id
_entity_poly.type
_entity_poly.pdbx_seq_one_letter_code
_entity_poly.pdbx_strand_id
1 'polypeptide(L)'
;MKAKIYESFDNNATKQITIIDDLLNNDLSLSEKMANLNNSFSELKLMPNGENELIKRLFEELGYSVYFPRKGDNSERFDAILSNEEIRAVVEIEIPSTAILDAPRNLLDDYAVIKSRKTDLNSDIVPLVICWDLPNKRTDYWNVIFDINSILKIKIKTISILALAVFYWTNTALDLKNNDFYLDSTDSSMNSVIALLQKLGVSPDKFPGYFSPFK
;
A
#
# COMPACT_ATOMS: atom_id res chain seq x y z
N MET A 1 -30.97 27.22 -29.17
CA MET A 1 -31.24 26.26 -28.07
C MET A 1 -29.89 25.96 -27.42
N LYS A 2 -29.57 26.57 -26.26
CA LYS A 2 -28.28 26.34 -25.57
C LYS A 2 -28.42 25.09 -24.71
N ALA A 3 -27.59 24.08 -24.97
CA ALA A 3 -27.48 22.92 -24.11
C ALA A 3 -26.98 23.37 -22.73
N LYS A 4 -27.81 23.14 -21.69
CA LYS A 4 -27.35 23.21 -20.31
C LYS A 4 -26.54 21.94 -20.06
N ILE A 5 -25.22 22.09 -20.00
CA ILE A 5 -24.34 21.08 -19.41
C ILE A 5 -24.69 21.09 -17.93
N TYR A 6 -25.30 20.01 -17.44
CA TYR A 6 -25.44 19.79 -16.00
C TYR A 6 -24.06 19.36 -15.49
N GLU A 7 -23.32 20.27 -14.89
CA GLU A 7 -22.21 19.92 -14.00
C GLU A 7 -22.83 19.31 -12.73
N SER A 8 -22.84 17.99 -12.64
CA SER A 8 -23.08 17.29 -11.38
C SER A 8 -21.83 17.43 -10.51
N PHE A 9 -21.69 18.54 -9.79
CA PHE A 9 -20.66 18.67 -8.76
C PHE A 9 -20.92 17.67 -7.62
N ASP A 10 -20.18 16.57 -7.64
CA ASP A 10 -19.25 16.10 -6.59
C ASP A 10 -19.61 16.12 -5.09
N ASN A 11 -20.89 16.11 -4.74
CA ASN A 11 -21.29 15.91 -3.34
C ASN A 11 -20.84 14.55 -2.78
N ASN A 12 -20.68 13.52 -3.62
CA ASN A 12 -20.24 12.20 -3.19
C ASN A 12 -18.72 12.11 -2.99
N ALA A 13 -17.91 12.72 -3.86
CA ALA A 13 -16.45 12.75 -3.69
C ALA A 13 -16.06 13.58 -2.46
N THR A 14 -16.68 14.75 -2.29
CA THR A 14 -16.46 15.62 -1.11
C THR A 14 -16.80 14.89 0.19
N LYS A 15 -17.90 14.13 0.21
CA LYS A 15 -18.30 13.32 1.36
C LYS A 15 -17.36 12.13 1.64
N GLN A 16 -16.78 11.52 0.60
CA GLN A 16 -15.82 10.43 0.78
C GLN A 16 -14.50 10.92 1.37
N ILE A 17 -14.00 12.04 0.87
CA ILE A 17 -12.79 12.70 1.40
C ILE A 17 -12.98 12.99 2.89
N THR A 18 -14.14 13.53 3.29
CA THR A 18 -14.42 13.77 4.72
C THR A 18 -14.39 12.51 5.58
N ILE A 19 -14.85 11.35 5.09
CA ILE A 19 -14.84 10.10 5.87
C ILE A 19 -13.41 9.60 6.08
N ILE A 20 -12.58 9.62 5.03
CA ILE A 20 -11.18 9.18 5.12
C ILE A 20 -10.37 10.13 5.98
N ASP A 21 -10.61 11.44 5.86
CA ASP A 21 -9.97 12.43 6.72
C ASP A 21 -10.39 12.25 8.18
N ASP A 22 -11.66 12.00 8.50
CA ASP A 22 -12.10 11.73 9.87
C ASP A 22 -11.47 10.44 10.44
N LEU A 23 -11.28 9.43 9.59
CA LEU A 23 -10.64 8.17 9.95
C LEU A 23 -9.15 8.34 10.30
N LEU A 24 -8.44 9.19 9.55
CA LEU A 24 -7.01 9.40 9.69
C LEU A 24 -6.66 10.53 10.67
N ASN A 25 -7.43 11.61 10.68
CA ASN A 25 -7.19 12.86 11.40
C ASN A 25 -8.18 13.02 12.56
N ASN A 26 -7.95 12.26 13.62
CA ASN A 26 -8.71 12.36 14.87
C ASN A 26 -7.78 12.39 16.09
N ASP A 27 -8.35 12.71 17.25
CA ASP A 27 -7.64 12.85 18.53
C ASP A 27 -7.51 11.54 19.32
N LEU A 28 -7.84 10.40 18.70
CA LEU A 28 -7.73 9.09 19.35
C LEU A 28 -6.26 8.72 19.63
N SER A 29 -6.04 7.86 20.63
CA SER A 29 -4.71 7.27 20.83
C SER A 29 -4.30 6.39 19.64
N LEU A 30 -2.99 6.15 19.45
CA LEU A 30 -2.51 5.33 18.32
C LEU A 30 -3.19 3.95 18.25
N SER A 31 -3.35 3.26 19.39
CA SER A 31 -4.03 1.96 19.42
C SER A 31 -5.51 2.06 19.04
N GLU A 32 -6.18 3.15 19.38
CA GLU A 32 -7.58 3.38 19.01
C GLU A 32 -7.72 3.76 17.53
N LYS A 33 -6.82 4.60 17.00
CA LYS A 33 -6.72 4.90 15.56
C LYS A 33 -6.56 3.63 14.73
N MET A 34 -5.64 2.77 15.14
CA MET A 34 -5.39 1.48 14.48
C MET A 34 -6.62 0.57 14.53
N ALA A 35 -7.30 0.49 15.67
CA ALA A 35 -8.53 -0.30 15.81
C ALA A 35 -9.66 0.27 14.95
N ASN A 36 -9.80 1.60 14.89
CA ASN A 36 -10.81 2.28 14.09
C ASN A 36 -10.61 1.99 12.58
N LEU A 37 -9.38 2.12 12.08
CA LEU A 37 -9.03 1.80 10.69
C LEU A 37 -9.24 0.31 10.36
N ASN A 38 -8.86 -0.60 11.27
CA ASN A 38 -9.12 -2.03 11.06
C ASN A 38 -10.63 -2.31 10.94
N ASN A 39 -11.45 -1.68 11.79
CA ASN A 39 -12.90 -1.88 11.80
C ASN A 39 -13.63 -1.20 10.63
N SER A 40 -13.00 -0.22 9.96
CA SER A 40 -13.61 0.51 8.84
C SER A 40 -13.51 -0.22 7.49
N PHE A 41 -12.89 -1.40 7.43
CA PHE A 41 -12.67 -2.16 6.19
C PHE A 41 -13.94 -2.29 5.33
N SER A 42 -15.04 -2.75 5.94
CA SER A 42 -16.30 -2.98 5.24
C SER A 42 -16.89 -1.68 4.67
N GLU A 43 -16.71 -0.56 5.38
CA GLU A 43 -17.18 0.75 4.92
C GLU A 43 -16.33 1.24 3.74
N LEU A 44 -15.00 1.19 3.88
CA LEU A 44 -14.06 1.57 2.82
C LEU A 44 -14.29 0.79 1.53
N LYS A 45 -14.59 -0.50 1.63
CA LYS A 45 -14.88 -1.37 0.49
C LYS A 45 -16.19 -1.02 -0.23
N LEU A 46 -17.17 -0.50 0.50
CA LEU A 46 -18.46 -0.07 -0.07
C LEU A 46 -18.38 1.34 -0.68
N MET A 47 -17.38 2.12 -0.30
CA MET A 47 -17.13 3.44 -0.86
C MET A 47 -16.54 3.31 -2.28
N PRO A 48 -17.10 3.99 -3.29
CA PRO A 48 -16.46 4.09 -4.60
C PRO A 48 -15.02 4.57 -4.47
N ASN A 49 -14.05 3.76 -4.91
CA ASN A 49 -12.60 4.04 -4.82
C ASN A 49 -12.06 4.31 -3.40
N GLY A 50 -12.76 3.91 -2.34
CA GLY A 50 -12.37 4.25 -0.95
C GLY A 50 -10.96 3.77 -0.58
N GLU A 51 -10.56 2.60 -1.07
CA GLU A 51 -9.22 2.04 -0.89
C GLU A 51 -8.13 2.90 -1.56
N ASN A 52 -8.37 3.33 -2.79
CA ASN A 52 -7.44 4.19 -3.54
C ASN A 52 -7.29 5.56 -2.88
N GLU A 53 -8.38 6.16 -2.41
CA GLU A 53 -8.34 7.44 -1.71
C GLU A 53 -7.60 7.33 -0.36
N LEU A 54 -7.79 6.25 0.39
CA LEU A 54 -7.04 5.99 1.63
C LEU A 54 -5.53 5.85 1.34
N ILE A 55 -5.16 5.02 0.37
CA ILE A 55 -3.77 4.82 -0.06
C ILE A 55 -3.16 6.14 -0.51
N LYS A 56 -3.88 6.89 -1.34
CA LYS A 56 -3.45 8.20 -1.83
C LYS A 56 -3.15 9.16 -0.70
N ARG A 57 -4.11 9.33 0.23
CA ARG A 57 -3.96 10.24 1.37
C ARG A 57 -2.74 9.88 2.22
N LEU A 58 -2.57 8.60 2.54
CA LEU A 58 -1.44 8.12 3.34
C LEU A 58 -0.09 8.38 2.64
N PHE A 59 0.03 8.05 1.36
CA PHE A 59 1.28 8.23 0.62
C PHE A 59 1.61 9.69 0.32
N GLU A 60 0.62 10.52 -0.03
CA GLU A 60 0.83 11.96 -0.27
C GLU A 60 1.34 12.68 0.99
N GLU A 61 0.77 12.35 2.15
CA GLU A 61 1.24 12.89 3.45
C GLU A 61 2.62 12.36 3.84
N LEU A 62 2.99 11.17 3.36
CA LEU A 62 4.34 10.60 3.52
C LEU A 62 5.34 11.06 2.43
N GLY A 63 4.96 12.05 1.60
CA GLY A 63 5.85 12.69 0.63
C GLY A 63 5.95 12.00 -0.73
N TYR A 64 5.01 11.12 -1.08
CA TYR A 64 4.94 10.45 -2.38
C TYR A 64 3.82 11.02 -3.24
N SER A 65 4.11 11.26 -4.52
CA SER A 65 3.05 11.43 -5.53
C SER A 65 2.43 10.08 -5.88
N VAL A 66 1.10 10.04 -6.01
CA VAL A 66 0.35 8.82 -6.34
C VAL A 66 -0.36 8.98 -7.67
N TYR A 67 -0.20 7.98 -8.54
CA TYR A 67 -0.86 7.90 -9.83
C TYR A 67 -1.59 6.57 -9.98
N PHE A 68 -2.90 6.61 -10.19
CA PHE A 68 -3.71 5.46 -10.57
C PHE A 68 -4.03 5.53 -12.06
N PRO A 69 -3.77 4.46 -12.84
CA PRO A 69 -4.16 4.41 -14.25
C PRO A 69 -5.66 4.55 -14.47
N ARG A 70 -6.01 4.96 -15.69
CA ARG A 70 -7.41 5.02 -16.09
C ARG A 70 -7.92 3.61 -16.37
N LYS A 71 -9.09 3.29 -15.84
CA LYS A 71 -9.76 2.02 -16.12
C LYS A 71 -9.94 1.83 -17.63
N GLY A 72 -9.39 0.74 -18.17
CA GLY A 72 -9.47 0.38 -19.58
C GLY A 72 -8.27 0.83 -20.44
N ASP A 73 -7.25 1.46 -19.85
CA ASP A 73 -5.99 1.71 -20.55
C ASP A 73 -5.09 0.47 -20.48
N ASN A 74 -5.09 -0.33 -21.54
CA ASN A 74 -4.31 -1.56 -21.62
C ASN A 74 -2.78 -1.32 -21.68
N SER A 75 -2.33 -0.07 -21.85
CA SER A 75 -0.91 0.29 -21.94
C SER A 75 -0.22 0.46 -20.58
N GLU A 76 -1.03 0.57 -19.51
CA GLU A 76 -0.64 0.75 -18.11
C GLU A 76 -1.37 -0.29 -17.26
N ARG A 77 -0.70 -1.43 -17.00
CA ARG A 77 -1.32 -2.61 -16.38
C ARG A 77 -1.14 -2.73 -14.87
N PHE A 78 -0.36 -1.83 -14.28
CA PHE A 78 -0.18 -1.72 -12.83
C PHE A 78 -1.37 -1.04 -12.16
N ASP A 79 -1.57 -1.27 -10.87
CA ASP A 79 -2.64 -0.61 -10.12
C ASP A 79 -2.29 0.84 -9.78
N ALA A 80 -1.03 1.10 -9.44
CA ALA A 80 -0.55 2.45 -9.17
C ALA A 80 0.96 2.64 -9.42
N ILE A 81 1.33 3.90 -9.57
CA ILE A 81 2.72 4.37 -9.44
C ILE A 81 2.80 5.30 -8.24
N LEU A 82 3.78 5.04 -7.38
CA LEU A 82 4.20 5.94 -6.33
C LEU A 82 5.54 6.54 -6.72
N SER A 83 5.78 7.82 -6.44
CA SER A 83 7.11 8.38 -6.68
C SER A 83 7.42 9.57 -5.80
N ASN A 84 8.68 9.69 -5.43
CA ASN A 84 9.30 10.88 -4.88
C ASN A 84 10.60 11.18 -5.66
N GLU A 85 11.48 12.03 -5.12
CA GLU A 85 12.75 12.37 -5.79
C GLU A 85 13.73 11.19 -5.88
N GLU A 86 13.61 10.20 -4.99
CA GLU A 86 14.56 9.09 -4.86
C GLU A 86 14.12 7.83 -5.61
N ILE A 87 12.83 7.52 -5.57
CA ILE A 87 12.30 6.26 -6.07
C ILE A 87 11.04 6.43 -6.91
N ARG A 88 10.79 5.42 -7.73
CA ARG A 88 9.50 5.16 -8.34
C ARG A 88 9.05 3.75 -8.01
N ALA A 89 7.97 3.62 -7.25
CA ALA A 89 7.37 2.35 -6.94
C ALA A 89 6.30 1.98 -7.98
N VAL A 90 6.34 0.73 -8.45
CA VAL A 90 5.26 0.11 -9.21
C VAL A 90 4.46 -0.79 -8.28
N VAL A 91 3.15 -0.67 -8.30
CA VAL A 91 2.30 -1.15 -7.22
C VAL A 91 1.21 -2.08 -7.73
N GLU A 92 1.03 -3.18 -7.00
CA GLU A 92 -0.18 -4.02 -6.99
C GLU A 92 -0.90 -3.82 -5.64
N ILE A 93 -2.22 -3.63 -5.70
CA ILE A 93 -3.07 -3.36 -4.55
C ILE A 93 -4.01 -4.55 -4.35
N GLU A 94 -3.82 -5.27 -3.23
CA GLU A 94 -4.53 -6.49 -2.90
C GLU A 94 -5.38 -6.27 -1.65
N ILE A 95 -6.57 -5.69 -1.85
CA ILE A 95 -7.52 -5.34 -0.79
C ILE A 95 -8.92 -5.85 -1.19
N PRO A 96 -9.48 -6.87 -0.51
CA PRO A 96 -8.84 -7.75 0.47
C PRO A 96 -7.74 -8.61 -0.16
N SER A 97 -6.82 -9.12 0.67
CA SER A 97 -5.63 -9.90 0.29
C SER A 97 -5.92 -11.31 -0.28
N THR A 98 -7.09 -11.55 -0.89
CA THR A 98 -7.56 -12.87 -1.31
C THR A 98 -6.89 -13.41 -2.57
N ALA A 99 -6.39 -12.55 -3.46
CA ALA A 99 -5.73 -12.93 -4.72
C ALA A 99 -4.22 -12.63 -4.72
N ILE A 100 -3.66 -12.31 -3.56
CA ILE A 100 -2.32 -11.78 -3.39
C ILE A 100 -1.18 -12.66 -3.91
N LEU A 101 -1.41 -13.97 -4.14
CA LEU A 101 -0.40 -14.88 -4.67
C LEU A 101 0.07 -14.51 -6.09
N ASP A 102 -0.80 -13.86 -6.88
CA ASP A 102 -0.46 -13.47 -8.25
C ASP A 102 0.27 -12.12 -8.31
N ALA A 103 0.11 -11.26 -7.31
CA ALA A 103 0.70 -9.92 -7.25
C ALA A 103 2.23 -9.90 -7.48
N PRO A 104 3.07 -10.79 -6.89
CA PRO A 104 4.51 -10.78 -7.17
C PRO A 104 4.85 -11.07 -8.64
N ARG A 105 4.04 -11.89 -9.32
CA ARG A 105 4.26 -12.24 -10.73
C ARG A 105 3.84 -11.10 -11.64
N ASN A 106 2.67 -10.49 -11.38
CA ASN A 106 2.20 -9.32 -12.11
C ASN A 106 3.19 -8.15 -11.98
N LEU A 107 3.69 -7.90 -10.76
CA LEU A 107 4.71 -6.89 -10.51
C LEU A 107 6.00 -7.10 -11.29
N LEU A 108 6.40 -8.34 -11.56
CA LEU A 108 7.61 -8.58 -12.36
C LEU A 108 7.44 -8.14 -13.81
N ASP A 109 6.29 -8.41 -14.40
CA ASP A 109 5.96 -7.97 -15.75
C ASP A 109 5.94 -6.44 -15.82
N ASP A 110 5.26 -5.80 -14.86
CA ASP A 110 5.18 -4.33 -14.82
C ASP A 110 6.54 -3.68 -14.52
N TYR A 111 7.32 -4.27 -13.61
CA TYR A 111 8.69 -3.85 -13.32
C TYR A 111 9.54 -3.90 -14.60
N ALA A 112 9.49 -5.00 -15.35
CA ALA A 112 10.23 -5.15 -16.60
C ALA A 112 9.79 -4.13 -17.66
N VAL A 113 8.49 -3.86 -17.78
CA VAL A 113 7.94 -2.85 -18.69
C VAL A 113 8.41 -1.44 -18.31
N ILE A 114 8.34 -1.06 -17.04
CA ILE A 114 8.76 0.27 -16.59
C ILE A 114 10.27 0.43 -16.76
N LYS A 115 11.04 -0.60 -16.42
CA LYS A 115 12.51 -0.59 -16.55
C LYS A 115 12.95 -0.51 -18.01
N SER A 116 12.26 -1.20 -18.93
CA SER A 116 12.58 -1.17 -20.36
C SER A 116 12.19 0.15 -21.03
N ARG A 117 11.07 0.77 -20.62
CA ARG A 117 10.60 2.06 -21.17
C ARG A 117 11.45 3.25 -20.73
N LYS A 118 12.26 3.12 -19.67
CA LYS A 118 12.99 4.23 -19.06
C LYS A 118 14.45 3.88 -18.78
N THR A 119 15.30 4.11 -19.77
CA THR A 119 16.76 3.95 -19.68
C THR A 119 17.47 5.04 -18.85
N ASP A 120 16.81 6.17 -18.57
CA ASP A 120 17.49 7.39 -18.09
C ASP A 120 16.92 7.99 -16.78
N LEU A 121 16.22 7.21 -15.95
CA LEU A 121 15.87 7.69 -14.61
C LEU A 121 16.98 7.35 -13.61
N ASN A 122 17.46 8.38 -12.91
CA ASN A 122 18.33 8.24 -11.73
C ASN A 122 17.60 7.66 -10.50
N SER A 123 16.28 7.41 -10.59
CA SER A 123 15.47 6.91 -9.48
C SER A 123 15.37 5.38 -9.50
N ASP A 124 15.50 4.79 -8.32
CA ASP A 124 15.37 3.35 -8.16
C ASP A 124 13.91 2.92 -8.39
N ILE A 125 13.72 1.84 -9.15
CA ILE A 125 12.39 1.25 -9.35
C ILE A 125 12.15 0.21 -8.25
N VAL A 126 11.06 0.37 -7.50
CA VAL A 126 10.69 -0.50 -6.38
C VAL A 126 9.37 -1.22 -6.68
N PRO A 127 9.34 -2.54 -6.91
CA PRO A 127 8.09 -3.27 -6.96
C PRO A 127 7.50 -3.40 -5.54
N LEU A 128 6.24 -3.01 -5.36
CA LEU A 128 5.58 -2.93 -4.05
C LEU A 128 4.18 -3.55 -4.12
N VAL A 129 3.89 -4.47 -3.19
CA VAL A 129 2.53 -4.91 -2.92
C VAL A 129 1.99 -4.14 -1.73
N ILE A 130 0.82 -3.53 -1.89
CA ILE A 130 0.04 -2.98 -0.79
C ILE A 130 -1.10 -3.95 -0.51
N CYS A 131 -1.22 -4.40 0.73
CA CYS A 131 -2.26 -5.33 1.13
C CYS A 131 -3.02 -4.81 2.36
N TRP A 132 -4.23 -5.32 2.59
CA TRP A 132 -4.96 -4.95 3.80
C TRP A 132 -4.22 -5.49 5.04
N ASP A 133 -4.05 -6.80 5.08
CA ASP A 133 -3.27 -7.59 6.02
C ASP A 133 -2.23 -8.43 5.27
N LEU A 134 -1.18 -8.90 5.95
CA LEU A 134 -0.13 -9.68 5.30
C LEU A 134 -0.66 -11.09 4.92
N PRO A 135 -0.23 -11.63 3.76
CA PRO A 135 -0.51 -13.02 3.38
C PRO A 135 -0.14 -14.01 4.47
N ASN A 136 -1.02 -14.99 4.73
CA ASN A 136 -0.74 -16.06 5.69
C ASN A 136 0.58 -16.78 5.40
N LYS A 137 1.26 -17.29 6.44
CA LYS A 137 2.54 -18.02 6.27
C LYS A 137 2.44 -19.24 5.37
N ARG A 138 1.26 -19.85 5.29
CA ARG A 138 0.99 -21.06 4.50
C ARG A 138 0.80 -20.79 3.01
N THR A 139 0.66 -19.52 2.62
CA THR A 139 0.55 -19.15 1.22
C THR A 139 1.93 -19.17 0.59
N ASP A 140 2.03 -19.65 -0.66
CA ASP A 140 3.30 -19.66 -1.41
C ASP A 140 3.84 -18.28 -1.77
N TYR A 141 3.09 -17.21 -1.45
CA TYR A 141 3.46 -15.81 -1.70
C TYR A 141 4.90 -15.50 -1.26
N TRP A 142 5.26 -15.91 -0.04
CA TRP A 142 6.58 -15.66 0.53
C TRP A 142 7.69 -16.44 -0.16
N ASN A 143 7.40 -17.66 -0.61
CA ASN A 143 8.34 -18.46 -1.41
C ASN A 143 8.54 -17.86 -2.79
N VAL A 144 7.48 -17.35 -3.42
CA VAL A 144 7.57 -16.68 -4.72
C VAL A 144 8.45 -15.42 -4.61
N ILE A 145 8.27 -14.58 -3.60
CA ILE A 145 9.13 -13.41 -3.38
C ILE A 145 10.59 -13.83 -3.17
N PHE A 146 10.82 -14.86 -2.34
CA PHE A 146 12.16 -15.40 -2.10
C PHE A 146 12.83 -15.85 -3.41
N ASP A 147 12.12 -16.64 -4.22
CA ASP A 147 12.63 -17.20 -5.47
C ASP A 147 12.99 -16.08 -6.46
N ILE A 148 12.10 -15.09 -6.60
CA ILE A 148 12.30 -13.91 -7.45
C ILE A 148 13.58 -13.18 -7.05
N ASN A 149 13.79 -12.90 -5.76
CA ASN A 149 15.01 -12.24 -5.31
C ASN A 149 16.23 -13.15 -5.48
N SER A 150 16.13 -14.45 -5.21
CA SER A 150 17.26 -15.38 -5.30
C SER A 150 17.83 -15.45 -6.72
N ILE A 151 16.95 -15.43 -7.73
CA ILE A 151 17.28 -15.56 -9.15
C ILE A 151 17.57 -14.20 -9.78
N LEU A 152 16.64 -13.25 -9.66
CA LEU A 152 16.67 -11.98 -10.40
C LEU A 152 17.31 -10.83 -9.61
N LYS A 153 17.57 -11.02 -8.31
CA LYS A 153 18.01 -9.96 -7.38
C LYS A 153 17.04 -8.78 -7.31
N ILE A 154 15.75 -9.05 -7.55
CA ILE A 154 14.67 -8.08 -7.43
C ILE A 154 13.96 -8.32 -6.11
N LYS A 155 13.92 -7.29 -5.26
CA LYS A 155 13.23 -7.33 -3.97
C LYS A 155 11.84 -6.73 -4.11
N ILE A 156 10.84 -7.60 -4.22
CA ILE A 156 9.43 -7.19 -4.13
C ILE A 156 9.14 -6.84 -2.67
N LYS A 157 8.66 -5.63 -2.46
CA LYS A 157 8.31 -5.11 -1.14
C LYS A 157 6.84 -5.42 -0.83
N THR A 158 6.50 -5.57 0.43
CA THR A 158 5.13 -5.76 0.89
C THR A 158 4.86 -4.88 2.09
N ILE A 159 3.76 -4.13 2.08
CA ILE A 159 3.33 -3.30 3.21
C ILE A 159 1.83 -3.47 3.45
N SER A 160 1.44 -3.60 4.72
CA SER A 160 0.03 -3.59 5.10
C SER A 160 -0.49 -2.17 5.27
N ILE A 161 -1.78 -1.94 5.05
CA ILE A 161 -2.42 -0.63 5.23
C ILE A 161 -2.22 -0.10 6.65
N LEU A 162 -2.30 -0.96 7.66
CA LEU A 162 -2.11 -0.54 9.05
C LEU A 162 -0.66 -0.14 9.34
N ALA A 163 0.33 -0.81 8.75
CA ALA A 163 1.73 -0.39 8.85
C ALA A 163 1.97 0.96 8.20
N LEU A 164 1.42 1.18 7.00
CA LEU A 164 1.48 2.47 6.33
C LEU A 164 0.86 3.59 7.19
N ALA A 165 -0.31 3.34 7.78
CA ALA A 165 -0.98 4.29 8.66
C ALA A 165 -0.18 4.59 9.95
N VAL A 166 0.59 3.63 10.47
CA VAL A 166 1.49 3.87 11.61
C VAL A 166 2.59 4.87 11.25
N PHE A 167 3.21 4.78 10.06
CA PHE A 167 4.19 5.78 9.62
C PHE A 167 3.56 7.18 9.57
N TYR A 168 2.36 7.27 8.98
CA TYR A 168 1.60 8.50 8.92
C TYR A 168 1.30 9.09 10.31
N TRP A 169 0.67 8.33 11.21
CA TRP A 169 0.27 8.83 12.53
C TRP A 169 1.43 9.13 13.47
N THR A 170 2.60 8.52 13.26
CA THR A 170 3.79 8.76 14.07
C THR A 170 4.72 9.82 13.46
N ASN A 171 4.36 10.34 12.28
CA ASN A 171 5.22 11.23 11.48
C ASN A 171 6.63 10.65 11.28
N THR A 172 6.70 9.32 11.13
CA THR A 172 7.94 8.61 10.84
C THR A 172 8.11 8.52 9.33
N ALA A 173 9.29 8.87 8.83
CA ALA A 173 9.58 8.78 7.40
C ALA A 173 9.45 7.34 6.89
N LEU A 174 8.77 7.17 5.75
CA LEU A 174 8.64 5.89 5.06
C LEU A 174 9.76 5.74 4.02
N ASP A 175 10.69 4.82 4.27
CA ASP A 175 11.75 4.45 3.34
C ASP A 175 11.45 3.09 2.68
N LEU A 176 10.88 3.11 1.48
CA LEU A 176 10.59 1.90 0.71
C LEU A 176 11.84 1.23 0.10
N LYS A 177 13.01 1.87 0.12
CA LYS A 177 14.28 1.24 -0.29
C LYS A 177 14.77 0.28 0.77
N ASN A 178 14.51 0.60 2.04
CA ASN A 178 14.87 -0.23 3.18
C ASN A 178 14.39 -1.69 3.00
N ASN A 179 15.22 -2.63 3.42
CA ASN A 179 14.92 -4.06 3.38
C ASN A 179 13.86 -4.49 4.39
N ASP A 180 13.46 -3.64 5.33
CA ASP A 180 12.38 -3.95 6.29
C ASP A 180 11.03 -4.28 5.63
N PHE A 181 10.82 -3.80 4.40
CA PHE A 181 9.62 -4.12 3.61
C PHE A 181 9.86 -5.23 2.60
N TYR A 182 11.07 -5.77 2.48
CA TYR A 182 11.33 -6.99 1.72
C TYR A 182 11.07 -8.18 2.64
N LEU A 183 9.88 -8.76 2.49
CA LEU A 183 9.36 -9.84 3.32
C LEU A 183 9.32 -11.12 2.48
N ASP A 184 9.92 -12.20 2.97
CA ASP A 184 10.01 -13.48 2.25
C ASP A 184 9.80 -14.68 3.18
N SER A 185 10.06 -15.89 2.68
CA SER A 185 9.85 -17.13 3.44
C SER A 185 10.80 -17.30 4.63
N THR A 186 11.90 -16.53 4.69
CA THR A 186 12.87 -16.53 5.79
C THR A 186 12.48 -15.54 6.89
N ASP A 187 12.02 -14.34 6.51
CA ASP A 187 11.49 -13.33 7.41
C ASP A 187 10.34 -12.59 6.72
N SER A 188 9.13 -12.81 7.24
CA SER A 188 7.90 -12.21 6.73
C SER A 188 7.32 -11.17 7.67
N SER A 189 8.10 -10.70 8.65
CA SER A 189 7.68 -9.74 9.67
C SER A 189 8.23 -8.34 9.42
N MET A 190 7.40 -7.31 9.59
CA MET A 190 7.83 -5.90 9.53
C MET A 190 8.46 -5.46 10.85
N ASN A 191 9.67 -5.93 11.11
CA ASN A 191 10.35 -5.80 12.41
C ASN A 191 10.55 -4.35 12.86
N SER A 192 10.81 -3.41 11.95
CA SER A 192 10.95 -2.00 12.32
C SER A 192 9.64 -1.36 12.77
N VAL A 193 8.51 -1.73 12.14
CA VAL A 193 7.18 -1.28 12.56
C VAL A 193 6.82 -1.89 13.91
N ILE A 194 7.14 -3.16 14.14
CA ILE A 194 6.97 -3.83 15.44
C ILE A 194 7.76 -3.11 16.53
N ALA A 195 9.03 -2.81 16.29
CA ALA A 195 9.88 -2.09 17.24
C ALA A 195 9.36 -0.67 17.52
N LEU A 196 8.86 0.03 16.50
CA LEU A 196 8.24 1.36 16.64
C LEU A 196 7.00 1.29 17.55
N LEU A 197 6.09 0.35 17.30
CA LEU A 197 4.89 0.17 18.11
C LEU A 197 5.23 -0.15 19.58
N GLN A 198 6.18 -1.06 19.81
CA GLN A 198 6.64 -1.41 21.15
C GLN A 198 7.24 -0.20 21.89
N LYS A 199 8.04 0.62 21.21
CA LYS A 199 8.60 1.87 21.76
C LYS A 199 7.49 2.87 22.15
N LEU A 200 6.38 2.87 21.43
CA LEU A 200 5.20 3.70 21.68
C LEU A 200 4.20 3.07 22.67
N GLY A 201 4.53 1.92 23.27
CA GLY A 201 3.67 1.24 24.25
C GLY A 201 2.45 0.54 23.63
N VAL A 202 2.44 0.32 22.32
CA VAL A 202 1.38 -0.41 21.61
C VAL A 202 1.86 -1.84 21.36
N SER A 203 1.08 -2.83 21.81
CA SER A 203 1.38 -4.24 21.53
C SER A 203 0.95 -4.60 20.10
N PRO A 204 1.88 -5.06 19.23
CA PRO A 204 1.54 -5.50 17.87
C PRO A 204 0.57 -6.69 17.85
N ASP A 205 0.56 -7.53 18.88
CA ASP A 205 -0.30 -8.72 18.98
C ASP A 205 -1.80 -8.38 19.03
N LYS A 206 -2.15 -7.11 19.32
CA LYS A 206 -3.53 -6.62 19.22
C LYS A 206 -4.04 -6.54 17.78
N PHE A 207 -3.14 -6.56 16.81
CA PHE A 207 -3.43 -6.42 15.38
C PHE A 207 -2.77 -7.55 14.59
N PRO A 208 -3.19 -8.81 14.83
CA PRO A 208 -2.57 -9.96 14.19
C PRO A 208 -2.78 -9.91 12.67
N GLY A 209 -1.80 -10.39 11.92
CA GLY A 209 -1.82 -10.35 10.45
C GLY A 209 -1.26 -9.06 9.84
N TYR A 210 -1.21 -7.94 10.56
CA TYR A 210 -0.80 -6.66 9.97
C TYR A 210 0.71 -6.43 9.95
N PHE A 211 1.43 -6.93 10.96
CA PHE A 211 2.89 -6.72 11.09
C PHE A 211 3.68 -8.03 11.00
N SER A 212 2.97 -9.14 11.10
CA SER A 212 3.46 -10.50 10.92
C SER A 212 2.29 -11.35 10.43
N PRO A 213 2.50 -12.23 9.44
CA PRO A 213 1.47 -13.12 8.94
C PRO A 213 0.84 -13.98 10.03
N PHE A 214 -0.44 -14.34 9.85
CA PHE A 214 -1.03 -15.43 10.61
C PHE A 214 -0.29 -16.76 10.32
N LYS A 215 -0.28 -17.65 11.34
CA LYS A 215 0.29 -19.00 11.26
C LYS A 215 -0.44 -19.92 10.28
#